data_AF-A0A060YX70-F1
#
_entry.id   AF-A0A060YX70-F1
#
_cell.length_a   1.000
_cell.length_b   1.000
_cell.length_c   1.000
_cell.angle_alpha   90.00
_cell.angle_beta   90.00
_cell.angle_gamma   90.00
#
_symmetry.space_group_name_H-M   'P 1'
#
loop_
_entity.id
_entity.type
_entity.pdbx_description
1 polymer ?
#
loop_
_entity_poly.entity_id
_entity_poly.type
_entity_poly.pdbx_seq_one_letter_code
_entity_poly.pdbx_strand_id
1 'polypeptide(L)'
;MLDAEDIVNTPKPDEKAIMTYVSCFYHAFAGAEQAETAANRICKVLAVNQENEKLMEEYEKLASELLEWIRKTIPWLENRTAEHHMRAMQQKLEDFRDYRRVHKPPRVQEKCQLEINFNTLQTKLRLSNRPAFMPSEGKMVSVGDGTHHVHVAL
;
A
#
# COMPACT_ATOMS: atom_id res chain seq x y z
N MET A 1 33.54 37.31 12.50
CA MET A 1 34.31 37.07 11.26
C MET A 1 35.79 37.14 11.62
N LEU A 2 36.66 36.43 10.91
CA LEU A 2 38.10 36.44 11.15
C LEU A 2 38.66 37.87 11.09
N ASP A 3 39.56 38.20 12.01
CA ASP A 3 40.35 39.42 11.94
C ASP A 3 41.55 39.20 11.01
N ALA A 4 41.81 40.16 10.13
CA ALA A 4 42.92 40.10 9.19
C ALA A 4 44.27 40.19 9.92
N GLU A 5 44.32 40.93 11.04
CA GLU A 5 45.55 41.07 11.83
C GLU A 5 45.93 39.74 12.52
N ASP A 6 44.95 38.98 13.00
CA ASP A 6 45.16 37.70 13.68
C ASP A 6 45.69 36.60 12.73
N ILE A 7 45.36 36.67 11.43
CA ILE A 7 45.85 35.74 10.41
C ILE A 7 47.29 36.08 9.98
N VAL A 8 47.60 37.37 9.84
CA VAL A 8 48.88 37.84 9.29
C VAL A 8 49.98 37.87 10.36
N ASN A 9 49.64 38.26 11.58
CA ASN A 9 50.64 38.48 12.64
C ASN A 9 50.86 37.25 13.54
N THR A 10 50.02 36.22 13.42
CA THR A 10 50.14 35.00 14.22
C THR A 10 50.79 33.87 13.40
N PRO A 11 51.98 33.36 13.78
CA PRO A 11 52.68 32.33 13.01
C PRO A 11 51.92 30.99 12.93
N LYS A 12 50.96 30.76 13.83
CA LYS A 12 50.00 29.65 13.76
C LYS A 12 48.59 30.16 14.13
N PRO A 13 47.75 30.52 13.14
CA PRO A 13 46.41 31.01 13.41
C PRO A 13 45.51 29.91 13.99
N ASP A 14 44.42 30.31 14.66
CA ASP A 14 43.46 29.36 15.23
C ASP A 14 42.72 28.58 14.13
N GLU A 15 42.94 27.26 14.13
CA GLU A 15 42.37 26.32 13.17
C GLU A 15 40.84 26.30 13.25
N LYS A 16 40.24 26.50 14.44
CA LYS A 16 38.78 26.54 14.59
C LYS A 16 38.19 27.79 13.95
N ALA A 17 38.83 28.94 14.12
CA ALA A 17 38.41 30.19 13.49
C ALA A 17 38.52 30.11 11.96
N ILE A 18 39.60 29.53 11.43
CA ILE A 18 39.78 29.28 9.99
C ILE A 18 38.70 28.32 9.47
N MET A 19 38.51 27.16 10.11
CA MET A 19 37.53 26.14 9.69
C MET A 19 36.11 26.69 9.68
N THR A 20 35.74 27.49 10.68
CA THR A 20 34.42 28.13 10.74
C THR A 20 34.21 29.07 9.57
N TYR A 21 35.20 29.90 9.25
CA TYR A 21 35.11 30.86 8.15
C TYR A 21 35.05 30.19 6.77
N VAL A 22 35.89 29.17 6.54
CA VAL A 22 35.87 28.38 5.30
C VAL A 22 34.56 27.61 5.16
N SER A 23 34.02 27.07 6.25
CA SER A 23 32.70 26.40 6.27
C SER A 23 31.56 27.36 5.92
N CYS A 24 31.58 28.62 6.39
CA CYS A 24 30.60 29.63 6.00
C CYS A 24 30.62 29.90 4.50
N PHE A 25 31.80 30.00 3.87
CA PHE A 25 31.89 30.14 2.41
C PHE A 25 31.40 28.89 1.68
N TYR A 26 31.74 27.70 2.16
CA TYR A 26 31.22 26.46 1.57
C TYR A 26 29.68 26.42 1.62
N HIS A 27 29.06 26.75 2.75
CA HIS A 27 27.59 26.82 2.82
C HIS A 27 26.98 27.92 1.93
N ALA A 28 27.67 29.04 1.73
CA ALA A 28 27.22 30.11 0.84
C ALA A 28 27.26 29.70 -0.65
N PHE A 29 28.25 28.89 -1.06
CA PHE A 29 28.43 28.46 -2.44
C PHE A 29 27.80 27.09 -2.76
N ALA A 30 27.64 26.21 -1.77
CA ALA A 30 27.03 24.88 -1.92
C ALA A 30 25.50 24.91 -2.00
N GLY A 31 24.87 26.09 -2.06
CA GLY A 31 23.42 26.23 -2.10
C GLY A 31 22.76 25.42 -3.23
N ALA A 32 23.40 25.32 -4.39
CA ALA A 32 22.91 24.51 -5.51
C ALA A 32 22.94 22.99 -5.18
N GLU A 33 24.04 22.49 -4.63
CA GLU A 33 24.20 21.07 -4.24
C GLU A 33 23.26 20.70 -3.08
N GLN A 34 23.07 21.62 -2.12
CA GLN A 34 22.13 21.45 -1.01
C GLN A 34 20.68 21.41 -1.50
N ALA A 35 20.32 22.30 -2.44
CA ALA A 35 18.99 22.33 -3.06
C ALA A 35 18.73 21.03 -3.85
N GLU A 36 19.72 20.57 -4.62
CA GLU A 36 19.64 19.31 -5.35
C GLU A 36 19.47 18.10 -4.40
N THR A 37 20.25 18.04 -3.33
CA THR A 37 20.15 16.98 -2.32
C THR A 37 18.78 16.99 -1.63
N ALA A 38 18.25 18.17 -1.30
CA ALA A 38 16.91 18.32 -0.74
C ALA A 38 15.83 17.85 -1.72
N ALA A 39 15.91 18.28 -2.99
CA ALA A 39 15.00 17.87 -4.04
C ALA A 39 15.01 16.34 -4.24
N ASN A 40 16.19 15.72 -4.29
CA ASN A 40 16.35 14.27 -4.40
C ASN A 40 15.74 13.51 -3.23
N ARG A 41 15.84 14.04 -2.00
CA ARG A 41 15.17 13.47 -0.82
C ARG A 41 13.65 13.56 -0.93
N ILE A 42 13.13 14.70 -1.37
CA ILE A 42 11.68 14.89 -1.62
C ILE A 42 11.18 13.92 -2.68
N CYS A 43 11.87 13.80 -3.81
CA CYS A 43 11.51 12.88 -4.89
C CYS A 43 11.44 11.42 -4.42
N LYS A 44 12.37 10.97 -3.58
CA LYS A 44 12.35 9.61 -3.01
C LYS A 44 11.13 9.39 -2.13
N VAL A 45 10.82 10.33 -1.24
CA VAL A 45 9.64 10.23 -0.37
C VAL A 45 8.34 10.27 -1.18
N LEU A 46 8.28 11.11 -2.21
CA LEU A 46 7.14 11.20 -3.11
C LEU A 46 6.90 9.89 -3.86
N ALA A 47 7.96 9.28 -4.40
CA ALA A 47 7.86 8.00 -5.11
C ALA A 47 7.29 6.89 -4.22
N VAL A 48 7.77 6.78 -2.96
CA VAL A 48 7.23 5.82 -1.98
C VAL A 48 5.75 6.12 -1.68
N ASN A 49 5.37 7.40 -1.59
CA ASN A 49 3.99 7.77 -1.32
C ASN A 49 3.05 7.39 -2.48
N GLN A 50 3.46 7.67 -3.72
CA GLN A 50 2.72 7.27 -4.92
C GLN A 50 2.55 5.75 -5.03
N GLU A 51 3.56 4.97 -4.64
CA GLU A 51 3.45 3.52 -4.61
C GLU A 51 2.44 3.04 -3.56
N ASN A 52 2.42 3.68 -2.38
CA ASN A 52 1.43 3.39 -1.35
C ASN A 52 0.01 3.75 -1.82
N GLU A 53 -0.17 4.88 -2.50
CA GLU A 53 -1.44 5.30 -3.10
C GLU A 53 -1.95 4.26 -4.11
N LYS A 54 -1.09 3.79 -5.02
CA LYS A 54 -1.44 2.71 -5.95
C LYS A 54 -1.86 1.43 -5.23
N LEU A 55 -1.13 1.01 -4.20
CA LEU A 55 -1.48 -0.17 -3.40
C LEU A 55 -2.83 -0.01 -2.67
N MET A 56 -3.15 1.20 -2.20
CA MET A 56 -4.44 1.51 -1.60
C MET A 56 -5.57 1.39 -2.63
N GLU A 57 -5.39 1.97 -3.82
CA GLU A 57 -6.37 1.91 -4.91
C GLU A 57 -6.60 0.47 -5.40
N GLU A 58 -5.53 -0.30 -5.58
CA GLU A 58 -5.61 -1.71 -5.97
C GLU A 58 -6.34 -2.55 -4.93
N TYR A 59 -6.07 -2.33 -3.64
CA TYR A 59 -6.80 -2.97 -2.55
C TYR A 59 -8.29 -2.62 -2.61
N GLU A 60 -8.62 -1.33 -2.70
CA GLU A 60 -10.00 -0.84 -2.73
C GLU A 60 -10.78 -1.41 -3.91
N LYS A 61 -10.15 -1.47 -5.10
CA LYS A 61 -10.75 -2.02 -6.31
C LYS A 61 -11.01 -3.51 -6.16
N LEU A 62 -9.99 -4.28 -5.79
CA LEU A 62 -10.10 -5.73 -5.63
C LEU A 62 -11.13 -6.11 -4.56
N ALA A 63 -11.14 -5.38 -3.44
CA ALA A 63 -12.12 -5.56 -2.37
C ALA A 63 -13.54 -5.32 -2.87
N SER A 64 -13.76 -4.25 -3.64
CA SER A 64 -15.07 -3.89 -4.16
C SER A 64 -15.60 -4.96 -5.13
N GLU A 65 -14.76 -5.39 -6.09
CA GLU A 65 -15.11 -6.41 -7.08
C GLU A 65 -15.40 -7.77 -6.40
N LEU A 66 -14.56 -8.17 -5.45
CA LEU A 66 -14.73 -9.43 -4.73
C LEU A 66 -16.01 -9.43 -3.88
N LEU A 67 -16.27 -8.35 -3.13
CA LEU A 67 -17.46 -8.22 -2.31
C LEU A 67 -18.73 -8.16 -3.16
N GLU A 68 -18.71 -7.49 -4.31
CA GLU A 68 -19.83 -7.48 -5.25
C GLU A 68 -20.12 -8.88 -5.80
N TRP A 69 -19.08 -9.63 -6.17
CA TRP A 69 -19.22 -11.01 -6.62
C TRP A 69 -19.82 -11.88 -5.52
N ILE A 70 -19.31 -11.81 -4.28
CA ILE A 70 -19.84 -12.56 -3.14
C ILE A 70 -21.32 -12.24 -2.91
N ARG A 71 -21.70 -10.96 -2.90
CA ARG A 71 -23.10 -10.51 -2.75
C ARG A 71 -24.03 -11.09 -3.82
N LYS A 72 -23.54 -11.26 -5.06
CA LYS A 72 -24.30 -11.86 -6.17
C LYS A 72 -24.37 -13.39 -6.10
N THR A 73 -23.30 -14.04 -5.64
CA THR A 73 -23.19 -15.51 -5.65
C THR A 73 -23.92 -16.17 -4.48
N ILE A 74 -23.99 -15.52 -3.31
CA ILE A 74 -24.61 -16.11 -2.13
C ILE A 74 -26.09 -16.45 -2.31
N PRO A 75 -26.95 -15.55 -2.84
CA PRO A 75 -28.36 -15.89 -3.06
C PRO A 75 -28.53 -17.10 -3.99
N TRP A 76 -27.64 -17.28 -4.97
CA TRP A 76 -27.64 -18.44 -5.85
C TRP A 76 -27.23 -19.73 -5.12
N LEU A 77 -26.23 -19.67 -4.24
CA LEU A 77 -25.81 -20.80 -3.40
C LEU A 77 -26.85 -21.18 -2.33
N GLU A 78 -27.56 -20.20 -1.79
CA GLU A 78 -28.61 -20.40 -0.79
C GLU A 78 -29.94 -20.89 -1.39
N ASN A 79 -30.11 -20.78 -2.71
CA ASN A 79 -31.30 -21.23 -3.40
C ASN A 79 -31.41 -22.77 -3.45
N ARG A 80 -32.02 -23.33 -2.41
CA ARG A 80 -32.32 -24.77 -2.25
C ARG A 80 -33.60 -25.23 -2.93
N THR A 81 -34.19 -24.43 -3.82
CA THR A 81 -35.41 -24.82 -4.53
C THR A 81 -35.13 -26.06 -5.40
N ALA A 82 -35.95 -27.10 -5.22
CA ALA A 82 -35.85 -28.33 -5.98
C ALA A 82 -36.47 -28.14 -7.38
N GLU A 83 -35.79 -28.65 -8.40
CA GLU A 83 -36.29 -28.60 -9.77
C GLU A 83 -37.32 -29.71 -10.02
N HIS A 84 -38.37 -29.41 -10.78
CA HIS A 84 -39.46 -30.36 -11.05
C HIS A 84 -39.08 -31.52 -11.98
N HIS A 85 -37.93 -31.43 -12.67
CA HIS A 85 -37.51 -32.40 -13.67
C HIS A 85 -36.08 -32.91 -13.40
N MET A 86 -35.85 -34.21 -13.58
CA MET A 86 -34.53 -34.84 -13.38
C MET A 86 -33.42 -34.16 -14.21
N ARG A 87 -33.70 -33.78 -15.46
CA ARG A 87 -32.72 -33.08 -16.31
C ARG A 87 -32.34 -31.70 -15.76
N ALA A 88 -33.30 -30.94 -15.23
CA ALA A 88 -33.05 -29.63 -14.63
C ALA A 88 -32.20 -29.77 -13.35
N MET A 89 -32.45 -30.82 -12.55
CA MET A 89 -31.61 -31.13 -11.39
C MET A 89 -30.17 -31.53 -11.78
N GLN A 90 -30.01 -32.29 -12.87
CA GLN A 90 -28.68 -32.63 -13.41
C GLN A 90 -27.93 -31.39 -13.89
N GLN A 91 -28.60 -30.48 -14.59
CA GLN A 91 -28.00 -29.22 -15.02
C GLN A 91 -27.52 -28.38 -13.81
N LYS A 92 -28.37 -28.23 -12.78
CA LYS A 92 -28.03 -27.50 -11.55
C LYS A 92 -26.81 -28.10 -10.83
N LEU A 93 -26.65 -29.42 -10.86
CA LEU A 93 -25.46 -30.09 -10.32
C LEU A 93 -24.20 -29.81 -11.15
N GLU A 94 -24.30 -29.79 -12.48
CA GLU A 94 -23.18 -29.45 -13.36
C GLU A 94 -22.77 -27.98 -13.18
N ASP A 95 -23.72 -27.04 -13.12
CA ASP A 95 -23.44 -25.62 -12.84
C ASP A 95 -22.71 -25.45 -11.51
N PHE A 96 -23.10 -26.22 -10.48
CA PHE A 96 -22.41 -26.21 -9.18
C PHE A 96 -21.01 -26.82 -9.23
N ARG A 97 -20.80 -27.88 -10.03
CA ARG A 97 -19.47 -28.47 -10.25
C ARG A 97 -18.56 -27.49 -10.96
N ASP A 98 -19.06 -26.80 -11.99
CA ASP A 98 -18.33 -25.81 -12.74
C ASP A 98 -17.97 -24.60 -11.86
N TYR A 99 -18.93 -24.10 -11.07
CA TYR A 99 -18.69 -23.09 -10.05
C TYR A 99 -17.50 -23.47 -9.13
N ARG A 100 -17.49 -24.70 -8.59
CA ARG A 100 -16.41 -25.14 -7.68
C ARG A 100 -15.06 -25.31 -8.37
N ARG A 101 -15.03 -25.68 -9.65
CA ARG A 101 -13.80 -26.01 -10.39
C ARG A 101 -13.20 -24.82 -11.10
N VAL A 102 -14.01 -23.89 -11.58
CA VAL A 102 -13.60 -22.80 -12.47
C VAL A 102 -13.81 -21.45 -11.81
N HIS A 103 -15.00 -21.17 -11.28
CA HIS A 103 -15.35 -19.83 -10.82
C HIS A 103 -14.88 -19.50 -9.40
N LYS A 104 -14.92 -20.48 -8.48
CA LYS A 104 -14.53 -20.30 -7.07
C LYS A 104 -13.01 -20.15 -6.87
N PRO A 105 -12.14 -20.98 -7.49
CA PRO A 105 -10.69 -20.90 -7.26
C PRO A 105 -10.05 -19.51 -7.48
N PRO A 106 -10.32 -18.77 -8.58
CA PRO A 106 -9.71 -17.45 -8.77
C PRO A 106 -10.14 -16.45 -7.68
N ARG A 107 -11.37 -16.54 -7.17
CA ARG A 107 -11.86 -15.65 -6.10
C ARG A 107 -11.20 -15.94 -4.76
N VAL A 108 -10.84 -17.19 -4.48
CA VAL A 108 -10.03 -17.55 -3.31
C VAL A 108 -8.63 -16.96 -3.43
N GLN A 109 -8.05 -16.99 -4.64
CA GLN A 109 -6.76 -16.36 -4.91
C GLN A 109 -6.81 -14.84 -4.77
N GLU A 110 -7.87 -14.18 -5.25
CA GLU A 110 -8.09 -12.74 -5.08
C GLU A 110 -8.21 -12.35 -3.59
N LYS A 111 -8.92 -13.15 -2.78
CA LYS A 111 -8.96 -12.96 -1.32
C LYS A 111 -7.55 -13.03 -0.70
N CYS A 112 -6.77 -14.03 -1.06
CA CYS A 112 -5.39 -14.17 -0.58
C CYS A 112 -4.53 -12.96 -1.01
N GLN A 113 -4.66 -12.52 -2.26
CA GLN A 113 -3.95 -11.34 -2.76
C GLN A 113 -4.33 -10.07 -2.00
N LEU A 114 -5.60 -9.91 -1.65
CA LEU A 114 -6.09 -8.79 -0.87
C LEU A 114 -5.48 -8.76 0.54
N GLU A 115 -5.37 -9.92 1.20
CA GLU A 115 -4.69 -10.06 2.49
C GLU A 115 -3.18 -9.73 2.38
N ILE A 116 -2.51 -10.18 1.32
CA ILE A 116 -1.11 -9.86 1.03
C ILE A 116 -0.93 -8.35 0.84
N ASN A 117 -1.78 -7.71 0.03
CA ASN A 117 -1.73 -6.27 -0.24
C ASN A 117 -1.89 -5.47 1.06
N PHE A 118 -2.85 -5.85 1.91
CA PHE A 118 -3.08 -5.21 3.20
C PHE A 118 -1.86 -5.32 4.13
N ASN A 119 -1.32 -6.52 4.30
CA ASN A 119 -0.17 -6.76 5.18
C ASN A 119 1.09 -6.03 4.69
N THR A 120 1.29 -6.00 3.37
CA THR A 120 2.38 -5.27 2.73
C THR A 120 2.26 -3.77 3.00
N LEU A 121 1.07 -3.20 2.76
CA LEU A 121 0.81 -1.78 2.96
C LEU A 121 0.97 -1.38 4.44
N GLN A 122 0.46 -2.19 5.38
CA GLN A 122 0.64 -1.93 6.81
C GLN A 122 2.11 -1.96 7.22
N THR A 123 2.89 -2.90 6.68
CA THR A 123 4.32 -2.98 6.97
C THR A 123 5.06 -1.77 6.40
N LYS A 124 4.78 -1.36 5.16
CA LYS A 124 5.38 -0.18 4.53
C LYS A 124 5.09 1.11 5.31
N LEU A 125 3.84 1.31 5.72
CA LEU A 125 3.43 2.49 6.48
C LEU A 125 4.07 2.53 7.86
N ARG A 126 4.12 1.38 8.56
CA ARG A 126 4.78 1.26 9.86
C ARG A 126 6.27 1.58 9.79
N LEU A 127 6.99 1.01 8.82
CA LEU A 127 8.43 1.27 8.63
C LEU A 127 8.72 2.74 8.30
N SER A 128 7.75 3.43 7.70
CA SER A 128 7.85 4.85 7.35
C SER A 128 7.32 5.80 8.45
N ASN A 129 6.95 5.28 9.63
CA ASN A 129 6.27 6.01 10.70
C ASN A 129 5.03 6.79 10.23
N ARG A 130 4.28 6.22 9.28
CA ARG A 130 3.03 6.78 8.77
C ARG A 130 1.82 6.11 9.43
N PRO A 131 0.65 6.78 9.47
CA PRO A 131 -0.59 6.17 9.94
C PRO A 131 -0.91 4.86 9.22
N ALA A 132 -1.49 3.91 9.95
CA ALA A 132 -1.94 2.64 9.40
C ALA A 132 -3.05 2.87 8.35
N PHE A 133 -3.01 2.06 7.29
CA PHE A 133 -4.08 2.08 6.29
C PHE A 133 -5.38 1.52 6.89
N MET A 134 -6.49 2.21 6.67
CA MET A 134 -7.82 1.72 7.01
C MET A 134 -8.68 1.78 5.75
N PRO A 135 -9.15 0.63 5.22
CA PRO A 135 -10.05 0.62 4.08
C PRO A 135 -11.37 1.33 4.38
N SER A 136 -12.04 1.84 3.33
CA SER A 136 -13.40 2.37 3.44
C SER A 136 -14.37 1.40 4.13
N GLU A 137 -15.38 1.94 4.82
CA GLU A 137 -16.37 1.15 5.55
C GLU A 137 -17.01 0.07 4.66
N GLY A 138 -17.07 -1.17 5.16
CA GLY A 138 -17.59 -2.31 4.40
C GLY A 138 -16.63 -2.94 3.39
N LYS A 139 -15.43 -2.38 3.17
CA LYS A 139 -14.36 -2.99 2.35
C LYS A 139 -13.32 -3.76 3.17
N MET A 140 -13.47 -3.81 4.50
CA MET A 140 -12.63 -4.62 5.36
C MET A 140 -13.00 -6.10 5.26
N VAL A 141 -12.18 -6.88 4.56
CA VAL A 141 -12.38 -8.33 4.36
C VAL A 141 -12.08 -9.15 5.64
N SER A 142 -11.39 -8.56 6.63
CA SER A 142 -10.94 -9.29 7.82
C SER A 142 -11.88 -9.21 9.06
N VAL A 143 -12.77 -8.21 9.18
CA VAL A 143 -13.46 -7.93 10.47
C VAL A 143 -14.94 -7.49 10.34
N GLY A 144 -15.43 -7.13 9.16
CA GLY A 144 -16.85 -6.76 8.98
C GLY A 144 -17.75 -7.96 8.68
N ASP A 145 -19.05 -7.83 8.98
CA ASP A 145 -20.22 -8.71 8.73
C ASP A 145 -20.21 -9.64 7.49
N GLY A 146 -19.31 -9.41 6.54
CA GLY A 146 -19.02 -10.27 5.41
C GLY A 146 -18.22 -11.55 5.72
N THR A 147 -17.66 -11.76 6.91
CA THR A 147 -16.82 -12.95 7.19
C THR A 147 -17.59 -14.26 7.00
N HIS A 148 -18.86 -14.30 7.39
CA HIS A 148 -19.73 -15.45 7.14
C HIS A 148 -19.97 -15.68 5.64
N HIS A 149 -20.29 -14.61 4.93
CA HIS A 149 -20.56 -14.62 3.49
C HIS A 149 -19.33 -14.99 2.65
N VAL A 150 -18.16 -14.49 3.04
CA VAL A 150 -16.86 -14.82 2.46
C VAL A 150 -16.55 -16.30 2.70
N HIS A 151 -16.75 -16.83 3.90
CA HIS A 151 -16.55 -18.27 4.17
C HIS A 151 -17.54 -19.19 3.44
N VAL A 152 -18.76 -18.72 3.20
CA VAL A 152 -19.77 -19.48 2.46
C VAL A 152 -19.45 -19.51 0.96
N ALA A 153 -18.96 -18.41 0.40
CA ALA A 153 -18.64 -18.29 -1.02
C ALA A 153 -17.20 -18.73 -1.39
N LEU A 154 -16.23 -18.67 -0.48
CA LEU A 154 -14.79 -18.93 -0.67
C LEU A 154 -14.28 -19.95 0.34
#